data_AF-A0A4Q0AZD3-F1
#
_entry.id   AF-A0A4Q0AZD3-F1
#
_cell.length_a   1.000
_cell.length_b   1.000
_cell.length_c   1.000
_cell.angle_alpha   90.00
_cell.angle_beta   90.00
_cell.angle_gamma   90.00
#
_symmetry.space_group_name_H-M   'P 1'
#
loop_
_entity.id
_entity.type
_entity.pdbx_description
1 polymer ?
#
loop_
_entity_poly.entity_id
_entity_poly.type
_entity_poly.pdbx_seq_one_letter_code
_entity_poly.pdbx_strand_id
1 'polypeptide(L)'
;MSTAYVSLLLLGLTLVTGPVNLLLRRRNPVSTDLRRDIGIWGGIIGLAHVAIGWQVHMGNMLLYFFKEDKIAKELILRSDLFGFANYTGLIGAIILVMLLALSNDLTLRKFKAPRWKYWQRWNYVFYLLVIIHAIAYQVIEKREIPYTALLAVLILPVLIIQLIEYFKYKKRSAI
;
A
#
# COMPACT_ATOMS: atom_id res chain seq x y z
N MET A 1 6.56 12.23 -5.69
CA MET A 1 7.73 12.18 -4.78
C MET A 1 8.42 10.83 -4.86
N SER A 2 9.76 10.78 -4.92
CA SER A 2 10.51 9.52 -5.16
C SER A 2 10.29 8.44 -4.10
N THR A 3 10.10 8.82 -2.83
CA THR A 3 9.81 7.89 -1.73
C THR A 3 8.55 7.05 -1.97
N ALA A 4 7.56 7.56 -2.70
CA ALA A 4 6.35 6.82 -3.05
C ALA A 4 6.65 5.61 -3.93
N TYR A 5 7.45 5.80 -4.98
CA TYR A 5 7.81 4.74 -5.92
C TYR A 5 8.69 3.68 -5.25
N VAL A 6 9.63 4.10 -4.40
CA VAL A 6 10.48 3.17 -3.64
C VAL A 6 9.66 2.33 -2.66
N SER A 7 8.76 2.96 -1.90
CA SER A 7 7.87 2.23 -0.99
C SER A 7 6.95 1.25 -1.76
N LEU A 8 6.39 1.68 -2.90
CA LEU A 8 5.56 0.84 -3.76
C LEU A 8 6.33 -0.36 -4.32
N LEU A 9 7.58 -0.16 -4.76
CA LEU A 9 8.45 -1.25 -5.20
C LEU A 9 8.66 -2.28 -4.08
N LEU A 10 9.04 -1.83 -2.88
CA LEU A 10 9.25 -2.73 -1.74
C LEU A 10 7.96 -3.46 -1.35
N LEU A 11 6.82 -2.77 -1.33
CA LEU A 11 5.51 -3.37 -1.12
C LEU A 11 5.20 -4.44 -2.18
N GLY A 12 5.43 -4.15 -3.46
CA GLY A 12 5.28 -5.11 -4.55
C GLY A 12 6.16 -6.34 -4.36
N LEU A 13 7.43 -6.15 -4.00
CA LEU A 13 8.35 -7.24 -3.70
C LEU A 13 7.83 -8.11 -2.54
N THR A 14 7.32 -7.53 -1.45
CA THR A 14 6.75 -8.32 -0.35
C THR A 14 5.60 -9.19 -0.80
N LEU A 15 4.70 -8.66 -1.63
CA LEU A 15 3.52 -9.36 -2.13
C LEU A 15 3.86 -10.49 -3.09
N VAL A 16 4.94 -10.36 -3.86
CA VAL A 16 5.40 -11.33 -4.85
C VAL A 16 6.17 -12.51 -4.24
N THR A 17 6.80 -12.34 -3.06
CA THR A 17 7.56 -13.43 -2.41
C THR A 17 6.77 -14.74 -2.24
N GLY A 18 5.51 -14.65 -1.83
CA GLY A 18 4.64 -15.81 -1.63
C GLY A 18 4.32 -16.55 -2.94
N PRO A 19 3.73 -15.87 -3.93
CA PRO A 19 3.49 -16.42 -5.26
C PRO A 19 4.73 -17.01 -5.93
N VAL A 20 5.88 -16.35 -5.84
CA VAL A 20 7.13 -16.86 -6.42
C VAL A 20 7.54 -18.17 -5.77
N ASN A 21 7.45 -18.29 -4.45
CA ASN A 21 7.73 -19.56 -3.77
C ASN A 21 6.79 -20.68 -4.23
N LEU A 22 5.50 -20.39 -4.46
CA LEU A 22 4.56 -21.38 -4.98
C LEU A 22 4.91 -21.81 -6.42
N LEU A 23 5.26 -20.85 -7.28
CA LEU A 23 5.69 -21.10 -8.66
C LEU A 23 6.96 -21.95 -8.71
N LEU A 24 7.90 -21.69 -7.80
CA LEU A 24 9.14 -22.46 -7.62
C LEU A 24 8.94 -23.78 -6.86
N ARG A 25 7.70 -24.15 -6.49
CA ARG A 25 7.36 -25.35 -5.70
C ARG A 25 8.10 -25.43 -4.35
N ARG A 26 8.44 -24.29 -3.76
CA ARG A 26 9.08 -24.17 -2.44
C ARG A 26 8.02 -24.08 -1.35
N ARG A 27 8.37 -24.49 -0.13
CA ARG A 27 7.53 -24.25 1.05
C ARG A 27 7.37 -22.74 1.22
N ASN A 28 6.15 -22.31 1.58
CA ASN A 28 5.85 -20.90 1.83
C ASN A 28 5.66 -20.68 3.34
N PRO A 29 6.69 -20.23 4.07
CA PRO A 29 6.60 -20.04 5.51
C PRO A 29 5.55 -18.98 5.84
N VAL A 30 5.00 -19.04 7.05
CA VAL A 30 4.06 -18.01 7.53
C VAL A 30 4.73 -16.63 7.51
N SER A 31 5.99 -16.55 7.95
CA SER A 31 6.84 -15.37 7.89
C SER A 31 8.26 -15.78 7.51
N THR A 32 8.94 -14.96 6.71
CA THR A 32 10.39 -15.07 6.42
C THR A 32 11.04 -13.74 6.78
N ASP A 33 12.29 -13.78 7.25
CA ASP A 33 13.02 -12.56 7.60
C ASP A 33 13.14 -11.62 6.40
N LEU A 34 13.48 -12.14 5.22
CA LEU A 34 13.55 -11.34 3.99
C LEU A 34 12.22 -10.61 3.68
N ARG A 35 11.08 -11.30 3.75
CA ARG A 35 9.77 -10.66 3.45
C ARG A 35 9.45 -9.61 4.50
N ARG A 36 9.76 -9.89 5.76
CA ARG A 36 9.53 -8.98 6.89
C ARG A 36 10.41 -7.74 6.77
N ASP A 37 11.70 -7.89 6.49
CA ASP A 37 12.64 -6.78 6.40
C ASP A 37 12.29 -5.85 5.24
N ILE A 38 12.00 -6.41 4.06
CA ILE A 38 11.51 -5.63 2.91
C ILE A 38 10.21 -4.91 3.26
N GLY A 39 9.30 -5.57 3.99
CA GLY A 39 8.03 -4.98 4.43
C GLY A 39 8.20 -3.84 5.44
N ILE A 40 9.10 -4.00 6.40
CA ILE A 40 9.43 -2.96 7.39
C ILE A 40 10.05 -1.76 6.70
N TRP A 41 11.06 -1.95 5.85
CA TRP A 41 11.66 -0.86 5.10
C TRP A 41 10.66 -0.17 4.17
N GLY A 42 9.83 -0.96 3.47
CA GLY A 42 8.75 -0.44 2.64
C GLY A 42 7.77 0.42 3.44
N GLY A 43 7.41 -0.02 4.64
CA GLY A 43 6.52 0.72 5.54
C GLY A 43 7.16 1.98 6.13
N ILE A 44 8.43 1.93 6.55
CA ILE A 44 9.16 3.12 7.04
C ILE A 44 9.22 4.19 5.94
N ILE A 45 9.59 3.81 4.72
CA ILE A 45 9.65 4.74 3.58
C ILE A 45 8.24 5.24 3.21
N GLY A 46 7.22 4.39 3.34
CA GLY A 46 5.82 4.78 3.15
C GLY A 46 5.34 5.81 4.18
N LEU A 47 5.69 5.64 5.46
CA LEU A 47 5.38 6.64 6.49
C LEU A 47 6.17 7.93 6.29
N ALA A 48 7.43 7.84 5.87
CA ALA A 48 8.20 9.01 5.46
C ALA A 48 7.54 9.73 4.27
N HIS A 49 7.00 8.98 3.31
CA HIS A 49 6.22 9.55 2.21
C HIS A 49 5.01 10.34 2.71
N VAL A 50 4.22 9.77 3.63
CA VAL A 50 3.07 10.46 4.23
C VAL A 50 3.52 11.72 4.97
N ALA A 51 4.55 11.61 5.83
CA ALA A 51 5.02 12.73 6.64
C ALA A 51 5.54 13.91 5.80
N ILE A 52 6.28 13.64 4.73
CA ILE A 52 6.78 14.68 3.82
C ILE A 52 5.65 15.21 2.95
N GLY A 53 4.80 14.34 2.41
CA GLY A 53 3.68 14.73 1.55
C GLY A 53 2.67 15.63 2.25
N TRP A 54 2.42 15.41 3.54
CA TRP A 54 1.52 16.22 4.35
C TRP A 54 2.05 17.64 4.61
N GLN A 55 3.37 17.84 4.53
CA GLN A 55 3.98 19.16 4.74
C GLN A 55 3.84 20.10 3.53
N VAL A 56 3.36 19.65 2.37
CA VAL A 56 3.34 20.48 1.15
C VAL A 56 2.33 21.66 1.24
N HIS A 57 1.26 21.55 2.03
CA HIS A 57 0.39 22.69 2.36
C HIS A 57 0.79 23.32 3.70
N MET A 58 2.04 23.81 3.81
CA MET A 58 2.49 24.55 4.99
C MET A 58 1.57 25.76 5.21
N GLY A 59 0.81 25.76 6.31
CA GLY A 59 -0.16 26.79 6.68
C GLY A 59 -1.49 26.23 7.17
N ASN A 60 -2.04 25.20 6.51
CA ASN A 60 -3.25 24.50 6.97
C ASN A 60 -3.31 23.07 6.42
N MET A 61 -2.82 22.12 7.22
CA MET A 61 -2.79 20.69 6.90
C MET A 61 -4.17 20.06 6.73
N LEU A 62 -5.22 20.70 7.25
CA LEU A 62 -6.59 20.21 7.11
C LEU A 62 -7.10 20.35 5.67
N LEU A 63 -6.48 21.19 4.84
CA LEU A 63 -6.89 21.40 3.43
C LEU A 63 -6.74 20.16 2.53
N TYR A 64 -6.02 19.14 2.99
CA TYR A 64 -5.98 17.82 2.36
C TYR A 64 -7.33 17.11 2.42
N PHE A 65 -8.11 17.37 3.47
CA PHE A 65 -9.35 16.66 3.82
C PHE A 65 -10.56 17.59 3.81
N PHE A 66 -10.35 18.89 3.97
CA PHE A 66 -11.40 19.89 4.03
C PHE A 66 -11.18 20.96 2.96
N LYS A 67 -12.26 21.57 2.53
CA LYS A 67 -12.25 22.76 1.69
C LYS A 67 -12.96 23.87 2.46
N GLU A 68 -12.38 25.05 2.44
CA GLU A 68 -13.05 26.24 3.00
C GLU A 68 -14.20 26.65 2.08
N ASP A 69 -15.40 26.75 2.67
CA ASP A 69 -16.52 27.40 2.02
C ASP A 69 -16.24 28.90 1.92
N LYS A 70 -16.31 29.42 0.70
CA LYS A 70 -16.04 30.83 0.41
C LYS A 70 -17.12 31.75 1.00
N ILE A 71 -18.31 31.22 1.29
CA ILE A 71 -19.44 32.00 1.80
C ILE A 71 -19.52 31.89 3.33
N ALA A 72 -19.62 30.68 3.88
CA ALA A 72 -19.75 30.49 5.33
C ALA A 72 -18.41 30.55 6.10
N LYS A 73 -17.26 30.52 5.41
CA LYS A 73 -15.91 30.34 6.00
C LYS A 73 -15.81 29.07 6.87
N GLU A 74 -16.66 28.08 6.61
CA GLU A 74 -16.64 26.80 7.30
C GLU A 74 -15.79 25.76 6.55
N LEU A 75 -15.21 24.81 7.27
CA LEU A 75 -14.48 23.68 6.70
C LEU A 75 -15.46 22.57 6.36
N ILE A 76 -15.65 22.31 5.07
CA ILE A 76 -16.51 21.23 4.57
C ILE A 76 -15.63 20.07 4.10
N LEU A 77 -16.06 18.83 4.33
CA LEU A 77 -15.38 17.64 3.82
C LEU A 77 -15.19 17.76 2.30
N ARG A 78 -13.94 17.51 1.88
CA ARG A 78 -13.55 17.66 0.50
C ARG A 78 -14.00 16.45 -0.32
N SER A 79 -14.87 16.67 -1.30
CA SER A 79 -15.46 15.61 -2.15
C SER A 79 -14.89 15.54 -3.57
N ASP A 80 -13.89 16.37 -3.89
CA ASP A 80 -13.20 16.33 -5.19
C ASP A 80 -12.19 15.16 -5.27
N LEU A 81 -11.61 14.96 -6.45
CA LEU A 81 -10.62 13.90 -6.68
C LEU A 81 -9.40 14.02 -5.75
N PHE A 82 -9.03 15.24 -5.35
CA PHE A 82 -7.94 15.48 -4.41
C PHE A 82 -8.30 15.00 -3.00
N GLY A 83 -9.48 15.33 -2.49
CA GLY A 83 -9.99 14.80 -1.22
C GLY A 83 -10.06 13.27 -1.25
N PHE A 84 -10.61 12.69 -2.31
CA PHE A 84 -10.66 11.23 -2.50
C PHE A 84 -9.26 10.58 -2.47
N ALA A 85 -8.29 11.16 -3.17
CA ALA A 85 -6.91 10.68 -3.14
C ALA A 85 -6.33 10.74 -1.72
N ASN A 86 -6.63 11.79 -0.95
CA ASN A 86 -6.12 11.93 0.42
C ASN A 86 -6.81 11.00 1.41
N TYR A 87 -8.10 10.76 1.30
CA TYR A 87 -8.79 9.79 2.16
C TYR A 87 -8.28 8.38 1.94
N THR A 88 -8.10 7.96 0.67
CA THR A 88 -7.54 6.65 0.35
C THR A 88 -6.11 6.51 0.85
N GLY A 89 -5.29 7.57 0.73
CA GLY A 89 -3.95 7.65 1.31
C GLY A 89 -3.95 7.57 2.84
N LEU A 90 -4.86 8.27 3.51
CA LEU A 90 -4.98 8.27 4.98
C LEU A 90 -5.41 6.91 5.52
N ILE A 91 -6.45 6.30 4.93
CA ILE A 91 -6.88 4.94 5.29
C ILE A 91 -5.74 3.95 5.05
N GLY A 92 -5.02 4.10 3.92
CA GLY A 92 -3.82 3.32 3.63
C GLY A 92 -2.74 3.47 4.70
N ALA A 93 -2.46 4.70 5.15
CA ALA A 93 -1.48 4.98 6.19
C ALA A 93 -1.85 4.34 7.54
N ILE A 94 -3.13 4.36 7.92
CA ILE A 94 -3.61 3.69 9.13
C ILE A 94 -3.36 2.18 9.06
N ILE A 95 -3.70 1.56 7.92
CA ILE A 95 -3.43 0.14 7.69
C ILE A 95 -1.92 -0.13 7.71
N LEU A 96 -1.10 0.74 7.14
CA LEU A 96 0.36 0.60 7.15
C LEU A 96 0.94 0.62 8.56
N VAL A 97 0.49 1.54 9.42
CA VAL A 97 0.89 1.58 10.83
C VAL A 97 0.50 0.28 11.54
N MET A 98 -0.71 -0.23 11.29
CA MET A 98 -1.14 -1.52 11.84
C MET A 98 -0.22 -2.66 11.36
N LEU A 99 0.10 -2.74 10.07
CA LEU A 99 0.97 -3.78 9.50
C LEU A 99 2.40 -3.71 10.06
N LEU A 100 2.96 -2.51 10.22
CA LEU A 100 4.26 -2.30 10.87
C LEU A 100 4.23 -2.73 12.34
N ALA A 101 3.19 -2.37 13.09
CA ALA A 101 3.02 -2.79 14.48
C ALA A 101 2.91 -4.32 14.62
N LEU A 102 2.43 -5.01 13.59
CA LEU A 102 2.37 -6.47 13.53
C LEU A 102 3.66 -7.13 13.03
N SER A 103 4.66 -6.37 12.58
CA SER A 103 5.87 -6.90 11.93
C SER A 103 7.01 -7.18 12.92
N ASN A 104 6.72 -7.80 14.05
CA ASN A 104 7.70 -8.19 15.07
C ASN A 104 7.41 -9.57 15.67
N ASP A 105 8.40 -10.18 16.31
CA ASP A 105 8.27 -11.53 16.88
C ASP A 105 7.31 -11.57 18.07
N LEU A 106 7.19 -10.49 18.84
CA LEU A 106 6.31 -10.44 20.00
C LEU A 106 4.84 -10.58 19.57
N THR A 107 4.41 -9.83 18.56
CA THR A 107 3.05 -9.90 18.04
C THR A 107 2.77 -11.24 17.35
N LEU A 108 3.72 -11.77 16.58
CA LEU A 108 3.59 -13.10 15.97
C LEU A 108 3.41 -14.20 17.04
N ARG A 109 4.21 -14.17 18.12
CA ARG A 109 4.11 -15.14 19.23
C ARG A 109 2.80 -15.01 20.01
N LYS A 110 2.33 -13.77 20.21
CA LYS A 110 1.09 -13.45 20.94
C LYS A 110 -0.17 -13.86 20.17
N PHE A 111 -0.27 -13.50 18.89
CA PHE A 111 -1.44 -13.80 18.07
C PHE A 111 -1.47 -15.22 17.49
N LYS A 112 -0.32 -15.90 17.46
CA LYS A 112 -0.11 -17.17 16.75
C LYS A 112 -0.30 -17.02 15.23
N ALA A 113 0.23 -17.99 14.49
CA ALA A 113 0.29 -17.92 13.03
C ALA A 113 -1.05 -17.62 12.32
N PRO A 114 -2.20 -18.23 12.68
CA PRO A 114 -3.45 -18.01 11.95
C PRO A 114 -3.99 -16.58 12.10
N ARG A 115 -4.09 -16.06 13.32
CA ARG A 115 -4.64 -14.70 13.57
C ARG A 115 -3.68 -13.62 13.09
N TRP A 116 -2.38 -13.82 13.29
CA TRP A 116 -1.38 -12.89 12.76
C TRP A 116 -1.46 -12.79 11.23
N LYS A 117 -1.59 -13.93 10.55
CA LYS A 117 -1.72 -13.97 9.09
C LYS A 117 -3.01 -13.32 8.61
N TYR A 118 -4.12 -13.46 9.34
CA TYR A 118 -5.37 -12.77 9.04
C TYR A 118 -5.18 -11.25 8.98
N TRP A 119 -4.55 -10.66 10.00
CA TRP A 119 -4.29 -9.23 10.03
C TRP A 119 -3.24 -8.78 9.00
N GLN A 120 -2.20 -9.57 8.79
CA GLN A 120 -1.18 -9.28 7.77
C GLN A 120 -1.74 -9.27 6.34
N ARG A 121 -2.85 -9.99 6.06
CA ARG A 121 -3.53 -9.97 4.76
C ARG A 121 -4.23 -8.65 4.44
N TRP A 122 -4.34 -7.73 5.39
CA TRP A 122 -4.74 -6.36 5.09
C TRP A 122 -3.72 -5.64 4.18
N ASN A 123 -2.54 -6.23 3.95
CA ASN A 123 -1.61 -5.77 2.91
C ASN A 123 -2.23 -5.74 1.50
N TYR A 124 -3.20 -6.60 1.18
CA TYR A 124 -3.90 -6.58 -0.11
C TYR A 124 -4.81 -5.36 -0.23
N VAL A 125 -5.55 -5.04 0.83
CA VAL A 125 -6.39 -3.83 0.89
C VAL A 125 -5.52 -2.58 0.85
N PHE A 126 -4.42 -2.58 1.63
CA PHE A 126 -3.42 -1.51 1.58
C PHE A 126 -2.87 -1.30 0.17
N TYR A 127 -2.48 -2.37 -0.52
CA TYR A 127 -1.97 -2.29 -1.88
C TYR A 127 -2.99 -1.70 -2.85
N LEU A 128 -4.25 -2.12 -2.75
CA LEU A 128 -5.34 -1.56 -3.56
C LEU A 128 -5.53 -0.05 -3.29
N LEU A 129 -5.54 0.36 -2.02
CA LEU A 129 -5.66 1.78 -1.66
C LEU A 129 -4.47 2.60 -2.18
N VAL A 130 -3.25 2.07 -2.12
CA VAL A 130 -2.05 2.71 -2.68
C VAL A 130 -2.17 2.86 -4.19
N ILE A 131 -2.66 1.85 -4.92
CA ILE A 131 -2.90 1.94 -6.36
C ILE A 131 -3.90 3.05 -6.68
N ILE A 132 -5.05 3.06 -5.98
CA ILE A 132 -6.10 4.07 -6.19
C ILE A 132 -5.56 5.47 -5.91
N HIS A 133 -4.89 5.64 -4.78
CA HIS A 133 -4.24 6.88 -4.39
C HIS A 133 -3.22 7.35 -5.44
N ALA A 134 -2.33 6.46 -5.89
CA ALA A 134 -1.31 6.77 -6.87
C ALA A 134 -1.90 7.17 -8.21
N ILE A 135 -2.89 6.43 -8.73
CA ILE A 135 -3.57 6.75 -9.99
C ILE A 135 -4.27 8.12 -9.90
N ALA A 136 -4.98 8.39 -8.79
CA ALA A 136 -5.63 9.68 -8.59
C ALA A 136 -4.62 10.83 -8.65
N TYR A 137 -3.44 10.68 -8.02
CA TYR A 137 -2.37 11.68 -8.08
C TYR A 137 -1.69 11.81 -9.45
N GLN A 138 -1.61 10.74 -10.26
CA GLN A 138 -1.14 10.87 -11.65
C GLN A 138 -2.05 11.83 -12.45
N VAL A 139 -3.37 11.75 -12.23
CA VAL A 139 -4.36 12.62 -12.89
C VAL A 139 -4.32 14.04 -12.33
N ILE A 140 -4.30 14.19 -11.00
CA ILE A 140 -4.28 15.51 -10.32
C ILE A 140 -3.03 16.31 -10.72
N GLU A 141 -1.86 15.68 -10.69
CA GLU A 141 -0.59 16.33 -10.97
C GLU A 141 -0.26 16.38 -12.47
N LYS A 142 -1.15 15.87 -13.34
CA LYS A 142 -0.97 15.79 -14.80
C LYS A 142 0.42 15.25 -15.18
N ARG A 143 0.78 14.11 -14.58
CA ARG A 143 2.14 13.58 -14.67
C ARG A 143 2.51 13.18 -16.10
N GLU A 144 3.77 13.42 -16.43
CA GLU A 144 4.38 13.01 -17.70
C GLU A 144 4.36 11.48 -17.89
N ILE A 145 4.37 11.06 -19.15
CA ILE A 145 4.32 9.66 -19.58
C ILE A 145 5.35 8.75 -18.87
N PRO A 146 6.61 9.16 -18.63
CA PRO A 146 7.57 8.29 -17.95
C PRO A 146 7.13 7.87 -16.54
N TYR A 147 6.44 8.74 -15.81
CA TYR A 147 5.99 8.45 -14.44
C TYR A 147 4.77 7.53 -14.41
N THR A 148 3.85 7.69 -15.37
CA THR A 148 2.71 6.80 -15.51
C THR A 148 3.15 5.41 -15.99
N ALA A 149 4.13 5.35 -16.90
CA ALA A 149 4.76 4.10 -17.32
C ALA A 149 5.48 3.40 -16.16
N LEU A 150 6.26 4.14 -15.36
CA LEU A 150 6.91 3.60 -14.15
C LEU A 150 5.88 3.03 -13.17
N LEU A 151 4.79 3.76 -12.92
CA LEU A 151 3.71 3.27 -12.05
C LEU A 151 3.11 1.96 -12.57
N ALA A 152 2.86 1.86 -13.88
CA ALA A 152 2.35 0.63 -14.51
C ALA A 152 3.34 -0.54 -14.37
N VAL A 153 4.64 -0.30 -14.55
CA VAL A 153 5.70 -1.31 -14.38
C VAL A 153 5.78 -1.81 -12.93
N LEU A 154 5.52 -0.95 -11.93
CA LEU A 154 5.51 -1.36 -10.53
C LEU A 154 4.24 -2.15 -10.16
N ILE A 155 3.09 -1.84 -10.78
CA ILE A 155 1.79 -2.43 -10.40
C ILE A 155 1.50 -3.73 -11.16
N LEU A 156 1.62 -3.72 -12.49
CA LEU A 156 1.11 -4.78 -13.35
C LEU A 156 1.76 -6.14 -13.09
N PRO A 157 3.11 -6.26 -12.94
CA PRO A 157 3.73 -7.55 -12.66
C PRO A 157 3.22 -8.18 -11.36
N VAL A 158 3.00 -7.37 -10.32
CA VAL A 158 2.47 -7.85 -9.04
C VAL A 158 1.06 -8.41 -9.25
N LEU A 159 0.17 -7.67 -9.92
CA LEU A 159 -1.20 -8.12 -10.20
C LEU A 159 -1.24 -9.40 -11.03
N ILE A 160 -0.43 -9.47 -12.08
CA ILE A 160 -0.32 -10.64 -12.96
C ILE A 160 0.14 -11.87 -12.17
N ILE A 161 1.18 -11.72 -11.35
CA ILE A 161 1.72 -12.83 -10.54
C ILE A 161 0.69 -13.32 -9.51
N GLN A 162 -0.02 -12.40 -8.83
CA GLN A 162 -1.09 -12.77 -7.89
C GLN A 162 -2.24 -13.50 -8.59
N LEU A 163 -2.62 -13.06 -9.78
CA LEU A 163 -3.68 -13.68 -10.56
C LEU A 163 -3.31 -15.10 -11.01
N ILE A 164 -2.09 -15.28 -11.53
CA ILE A 164 -1.56 -16.60 -11.92
C ILE A 164 -1.55 -17.54 -10.72
N GLU A 165 -1.13 -17.06 -9.55
CA GLU A 165 -1.11 -17.85 -8.33
C GLU A 165 -2.50 -18.29 -7.90
N TYR A 166 -3.45 -17.36 -7.85
CA TYR A 166 -4.85 -17.66 -7.51
C TYR A 166 -5.43 -18.78 -8.37
N PHE A 167 -5.24 -18.71 -9.70
CA PHE A 167 -5.74 -19.74 -10.62
C PHE A 167 -5.02 -21.09 -10.44
N LYS A 168 -3.70 -21.09 -10.21
CA LYS A 168 -2.95 -22.33 -9.94
C LYS A 168 -3.37 -22.99 -8.63
N TYR A 169 -3.61 -22.20 -7.58
CA TYR A 169 -4.10 -22.70 -6.30
C TYR A 169 -5.49 -23.31 -6.46
N LYS A 170 -6.43 -22.59 -7.11
CA LYS A 170 -7.79 -23.10 -7.36
C LYS A 170 -7.78 -24.41 -8.14
N LYS A 171 -6.92 -24.54 -9.16
CA LYS A 171 -6.78 -25.78 -9.95
C LYS A 171 -6.28 -26.96 -9.12
N ARG A 172 -5.39 -26.74 -8.15
CA ARG A 172 -4.87 -27.81 -7.26
C ARG A 172 -5.88 -28.28 -6.22
N SER A 173 -6.74 -27.38 -5.75
CA SER A 173 -7.76 -27.70 -4.74
C SER A 173 -9.02 -28.35 -5.31
N ALA A 174 -9.14 -28.39 -6.64
CA ALA A 174 -10.25 -29.01 -7.37
C ALA A 174 -9.94 -30.43 -7.89
N ILE A 175 -8.71 -30.92 -7.64
CA ILE A 175 -8.23 -32.27 -7.94
C ILE A 175 -8.06 -32.99 -6.60
#